data_AF-A0A954BDZ0-F1
#
_entry.id   AF-A0A954BDZ0-F1
#
_cell.length_a   1.000
_cell.length_b   1.000
_cell.length_c   1.000
_cell.angle_alpha   90.00
_cell.angle_beta   90.00
_cell.angle_gamma   90.00
#
_symmetry.space_group_name_H-M   'P 1'
#
loop_
_entity.id
_entity.type
_entity.pdbx_description
1 polymer ?
#
loop_
_entity_poly.entity_id
_entity_poly.type
_entity_poly.pdbx_seq_one_letter_code
_entity_poly.pdbx_strand_id
1 'polypeptide(L)'
;MPHRIINLWTSPPDRELQQFERIQLYARRERLPWRRQRHAPNEELRAIEASGDPLAEARFPLRAASYVPRRLFRDTLKQRFEAELSEASVHALRRSAPHASAHRLMTGAQKLIASALILAAAAFFAAAPLSALITFNVCVTIYFLAAIFFRLYLTFVGYSAPPAPP
;
A
#
# COMPACT_ATOMS: atom_id res chain seq x y z
N MET A 1 39.48 -6.77 -5.79
CA MET A 1 38.98 -6.58 -4.41
C MET A 1 37.90 -7.61 -4.14
N PRO A 2 37.88 -8.29 -2.99
CA PRO A 2 37.02 -9.46 -2.78
C PRO A 2 35.55 -9.05 -2.64
N HIS A 3 34.69 -9.66 -3.45
CA HIS A 3 33.24 -9.55 -3.35
C HIS A 3 32.77 -10.24 -2.06
N ARG A 4 31.97 -9.54 -1.26
CA ARG A 4 31.55 -10.04 0.05
C ARG A 4 30.03 -10.08 0.11
N ILE A 5 29.49 -11.28 0.29
CA ILE A 5 28.10 -11.48 0.68
C ILE A 5 28.02 -11.06 2.15
N ILE A 6 27.22 -10.04 2.45
CA ILE A 6 27.09 -9.50 3.81
C ILE A 6 25.80 -10.02 4.43
N ASN A 7 25.91 -10.46 5.68
CA ASN A 7 24.77 -10.76 6.50
C ASN A 7 24.23 -9.44 7.10
N LEU A 8 23.01 -9.06 6.73
CA LEU A 8 22.35 -7.82 7.17
C LEU A 8 22.02 -7.79 8.67
N TRP A 9 22.05 -8.95 9.35
CA TRP A 9 21.80 -9.04 10.78
C TRP A 9 22.98 -8.52 11.62
N THR A 10 24.21 -8.61 11.12
CA THR A 10 25.44 -8.23 11.85
C THR A 10 25.98 -6.85 11.46
N SER A 11 25.44 -6.24 10.42
CA SER A 11 25.71 -4.85 10.05
C SER A 11 24.42 -4.31 9.47
N PRO A 12 23.67 -3.48 10.22
CA PRO A 12 22.41 -2.92 9.74
C PRO A 12 22.63 -1.73 8.78
N PRO A 13 21.64 -1.41 7.95
CA PRO A 13 21.73 -0.32 6.98
C PRO A 13 21.86 1.05 7.65
N ASP A 14 22.75 1.88 7.11
CA ASP A 14 22.87 3.27 7.56
C ASP A 14 21.63 4.07 7.16
N ARG A 15 20.84 4.45 8.16
CA ARG A 15 19.56 5.14 7.99
C ARG A 15 19.74 6.58 7.50
N GLU A 16 20.88 7.22 7.76
CA GLU A 16 21.15 8.62 7.38
C GLU A 16 21.27 8.79 5.86
N LEU A 17 21.72 7.75 5.16
CA LEU A 17 21.91 7.79 3.71
C LEU A 17 20.64 7.44 2.92
N GLN A 18 19.61 6.96 3.60
CA GLN A 18 18.40 6.41 3.00
C GLN A 18 17.28 7.43 3.06
N GLN A 19 16.91 7.96 1.89
CA GLN A 19 15.90 9.01 1.75
C GLN A 19 14.61 8.41 1.20
N PHE A 20 13.48 8.65 1.88
CA PHE A 20 12.18 8.12 1.47
C PHE A 20 11.76 8.59 0.07
N GLU A 21 12.10 9.83 -0.30
CA GLU A 21 11.83 10.41 -1.63
C GLU A 21 12.41 9.58 -2.78
N ARG A 22 13.48 8.82 -2.51
CA ARG A 22 14.19 8.00 -3.48
C ARG A 22 13.80 6.53 -3.42
N ILE A 23 12.76 6.16 -2.67
CA ILE A 23 12.34 4.76 -2.50
C ILE A 23 12.07 4.05 -3.82
N GLN A 24 11.46 4.75 -4.79
CA GLN A 24 11.23 4.19 -6.13
C GLN A 24 12.53 3.91 -6.87
N LEU A 25 13.54 4.76 -6.71
CA LEU A 25 14.85 4.58 -7.31
C LEU A 25 15.57 3.38 -6.67
N TYR A 26 15.49 3.23 -5.35
CA TYR A 26 16.06 2.07 -4.64
C TYR A 26 15.39 0.76 -5.05
N ALA A 27 14.06 0.75 -5.16
CA ALA A 27 13.29 -0.42 -5.54
C ALA A 27 13.51 -0.80 -7.02
N ARG A 28 13.54 0.17 -7.94
CA ARG A 28 13.75 -0.08 -9.38
C ARG A 28 15.17 -0.49 -9.71
N ARG A 29 16.17 0.14 -9.09
CA ARG A 29 17.58 -0.14 -9.36
C ARG A 29 18.12 -1.29 -8.51
N GLU A 30 17.36 -1.73 -7.51
CA GLU A 30 17.78 -2.72 -6.52
C GLU A 30 19.12 -2.39 -5.85
N ARG A 31 19.31 -1.08 -5.59
CA ARG A 31 20.51 -0.52 -4.97
C ARG A 31 20.10 0.35 -3.79
N LEU A 32 20.79 0.20 -2.68
CA LEU A 32 20.58 0.98 -1.47
C LEU A 32 21.94 1.54 -1.01
N PRO A 33 22.05 2.84 -0.70
CA PRO A 33 23.29 3.38 -0.15
C PRO A 33 23.55 2.76 1.22
N TRP A 34 24.81 2.39 1.44
CA TRP A 34 25.25 1.65 2.60
C TRP A 34 26.54 2.24 3.16
N ARG A 35 26.63 2.37 4.48
CA ARG A 35 27.85 2.80 5.15
C ARG A 35 28.03 1.98 6.41
N ARG A 36 29.20 1.35 6.53
CA ARG A 36 29.50 0.43 7.63
C ARG A 36 29.97 1.16 8.89
N GLN A 37 30.62 2.32 8.73
CA GLN A 37 31.12 3.18 9.80
C GLN A 37 31.06 4.64 9.37
N ARG A 38 30.85 5.56 10.31
CA ARG A 38 30.64 7.02 10.06
C ARG A 38 31.72 7.67 9.17
N HIS A 39 32.93 7.09 9.12
CA HIS A 39 34.08 7.57 8.33
C HIS A 39 34.56 6.59 7.24
N ALA A 40 33.83 5.51 6.97
CA ALA A 40 34.15 4.58 5.89
C ALA A 40 33.67 5.14 4.52
N PRO A 41 34.34 4.77 3.41
CA PRO A 41 33.88 5.13 2.08
C PRO A 41 32.43 4.64 1.84
N ASN A 42 31.67 5.41 1.06
CA ASN A 42 30.28 5.07 0.73
C ASN A 42 30.25 3.75 -0.07
N GLU A 43 29.63 2.74 0.51
CA GLU A 43 29.39 1.45 -0.13
C GLU A 43 27.96 1.42 -0.72
N GLU A 44 27.73 0.52 -1.66
CA GLU A 44 26.40 0.27 -2.21
C GLU A 44 25.97 -1.15 -1.88
N LEU A 45 24.80 -1.30 -1.25
CA LEU A 45 24.17 -2.60 -1.10
C LEU A 45 23.31 -2.89 -2.33
N ARG A 46 23.51 -4.06 -2.95
CA ARG A 46 22.82 -4.48 -4.18
C ARG A 46 22.09 -5.79 -3.96
N ALA A 47 20.90 -5.89 -4.53
CA ALA A 47 20.23 -7.17 -4.61
C ALA A 47 20.91 -8.06 -5.65
N ILE A 48 20.96 -9.37 -5.38
CA ILE A 48 21.19 -10.39 -6.39
C ILE A 48 19.99 -11.33 -6.40
N GLU A 49 19.58 -11.75 -7.59
CA GLU A 49 18.74 -12.93 -7.75
C GLU A 49 19.46 -14.19 -7.24
N ALA A 50 18.73 -15.09 -6.61
CA ALA A 50 19.31 -16.30 -6.01
C ALA A 50 20.05 -17.22 -7.00
N SER A 51 19.89 -16.98 -8.31
CA SER A 51 20.50 -17.73 -9.42
C SER A 51 21.43 -16.90 -10.31
N GLY A 52 21.64 -15.61 -10.01
CA GLY A 52 22.47 -14.73 -10.84
C GLY A 52 23.95 -14.86 -10.49
N ASP A 53 24.83 -14.94 -11.49
CA ASP A 53 26.27 -14.93 -11.28
C ASP A 53 26.75 -13.49 -10.93
N PRO A 54 27.18 -13.21 -9.68
CA PRO A 54 27.69 -11.89 -9.29
C PRO A 54 28.92 -11.44 -10.08
N LEU A 55 29.62 -12.37 -10.75
CA LEU A 55 30.85 -12.09 -11.51
C LEU A 55 30.56 -11.44 -12.87
N ALA A 56 29.41 -11.71 -13.48
CA ALA A 56 29.08 -11.22 -14.83
C ALA A 56 28.91 -9.68 -14.88
N GLU A 57 28.43 -9.08 -13.80
CA GLU A 57 28.09 -7.65 -13.72
C GLU A 57 29.16 -6.80 -13.00
N ALA A 58 30.22 -7.44 -12.51
CA ALA A 58 31.30 -6.85 -11.73
C ALA A 58 32.39 -6.16 -12.58
N ARG A 59 32.23 -6.05 -13.90
CA ARG A 59 33.32 -5.64 -14.81
C ARG A 59 33.77 -4.17 -14.65
N PHE A 60 32.98 -3.31 -13.98
CA PHE A 60 33.33 -1.89 -13.74
C PHE A 60 32.75 -1.29 -12.44
N PRO A 61 33.30 -1.59 -11.24
CA PRO A 61 32.82 -0.98 -10.00
C PRO A 61 33.57 0.33 -9.69
N LEU A 62 32.90 1.47 -9.87
CA LEU A 62 33.37 2.77 -9.37
C LEU A 62 33.23 2.92 -7.84
N ARG A 63 32.54 1.98 -7.18
CA ARG A 63 32.30 1.93 -5.71
C ARG A 63 32.31 0.49 -5.22
N ALA A 64 32.68 0.30 -3.95
CA ALA A 64 32.57 -1.00 -3.28
C ALA A 64 31.09 -1.39 -3.16
N ALA A 65 30.77 -2.60 -3.63
CA ALA A 65 29.41 -3.13 -3.64
C ALA A 65 29.32 -4.39 -2.76
N SER A 66 28.29 -4.42 -1.93
CA SER A 66 27.94 -5.55 -1.07
C SER A 66 26.66 -6.17 -1.57
N TYR A 67 26.60 -7.49 -1.57
CA TYR A 67 25.51 -8.21 -2.21
C TYR A 67 24.65 -8.99 -1.22
N VAL A 68 23.35 -8.94 -1.44
CA VAL A 68 22.33 -9.57 -0.59
C VAL A 68 21.25 -10.23 -1.47
N PRO A 69 20.69 -11.38 -1.04
CA PRO A 69 19.51 -11.95 -1.70
C PRO A 69 18.36 -10.94 -1.85
N ARG A 70 17.74 -10.93 -3.03
CA ARG A 70 16.63 -10.02 -3.37
C ARG A 70 15.47 -10.00 -2.36
N ARG A 71 15.14 -11.15 -1.76
CA ARG A 71 14.11 -11.23 -0.70
C ARG A 71 14.51 -10.40 0.52
N LEU A 72 15.71 -10.62 1.05
CA LEU A 72 16.24 -9.88 2.19
C LEU A 72 16.39 -8.38 1.88
N PHE A 73 16.77 -8.02 0.64
CA PHE A 73 16.80 -6.61 0.21
C PHE A 73 15.42 -5.95 0.30
N ARG A 74 14.37 -6.64 -0.20
CA ARG A 74 12.98 -6.14 -0.15
C ARG A 74 12.48 -6.04 1.28
N ASP A 75 12.75 -7.05 2.11
CA ASP A 75 12.34 -7.04 3.52
C ASP A 75 13.01 -5.90 4.28
N THR A 76 14.28 -5.61 3.99
CA THR A 76 15.03 -4.50 4.57
C THR A 76 14.47 -3.14 4.15
N LEU A 77 14.16 -2.97 2.86
CA LEU A 77 13.51 -1.76 2.36
C LEU A 77 12.13 -1.55 3.01
N LYS A 78 11.34 -2.62 3.12
CA LYS A 78 10.01 -2.59 3.73
C LYS A 78 10.10 -2.21 5.20
N GLN A 79 10.96 -2.87 5.97
CA GLN A 79 11.16 -2.57 7.40
C GLN A 79 11.68 -1.14 7.62
N ARG A 80 12.58 -0.65 6.76
CA ARG A 80 13.12 0.70 6.91
C ARG A 80 12.06 1.77 6.72
N PHE A 81 11.25 1.66 5.68
CA PHE A 81 10.32 2.68 5.25
C PHE A 81 8.88 2.38 5.65
N GLU A 82 8.64 1.44 6.57
CA GLU A 82 7.29 1.03 6.96
C GLU A 82 6.49 2.19 7.54
N ALA A 83 7.09 2.98 8.42
CA ALA A 83 6.45 4.14 9.03
C ALA A 83 6.13 5.21 7.98
N GLU A 84 7.10 5.54 7.12
CA GLU A 84 6.93 6.55 6.07
C GLU A 84 5.95 6.09 4.98
N LEU A 85 5.92 4.80 4.63
CA LEU A 85 4.94 4.22 3.70
C LEU A 85 3.53 4.20 4.29
N SER A 86 3.41 3.89 5.58
CA SER A 86 2.13 3.94 6.29
C SER A 86 1.59 5.37 6.34
N GLU A 87 2.43 6.32 6.74
CA GLU A 87 2.06 7.74 6.77
C GLU A 87 1.72 8.26 5.37
N ALA A 88 2.55 7.93 4.38
CA ALA A 88 2.31 8.32 2.99
C ALA A 88 1.02 7.68 2.45
N SER A 89 0.70 6.42 2.73
CA SER A 89 -0.54 5.80 2.23
C SER A 89 -1.79 6.37 2.91
N VAL A 90 -1.77 6.59 4.22
CA VAL A 90 -2.87 7.18 4.99
C VAL A 90 -3.11 8.63 4.59
N HIS A 91 -2.05 9.41 4.33
CA HIS A 91 -2.17 10.82 4.00
C HIS A 91 -2.07 11.16 2.50
N ALA A 92 -1.64 10.24 1.64
CA ALA A 92 -1.60 10.46 0.19
C ALA A 92 -3.00 10.75 -0.33
N LEU A 93 -4.00 9.94 0.06
CA LEU A 93 -5.40 10.17 -0.29
C LEU A 93 -5.91 11.51 0.24
N ARG A 94 -5.52 11.91 1.45
CA ARG A 94 -5.88 13.21 2.03
C ARG A 94 -5.30 14.37 1.21
N ARG A 95 -4.07 14.25 0.70
CA ARG A 95 -3.39 15.31 -0.07
C ARG A 95 -3.81 15.33 -1.55
N SER A 96 -4.04 14.18 -2.17
CA SER A 96 -4.37 14.07 -3.59
C SER A 96 -5.87 14.20 -3.87
N ALA A 97 -6.72 13.72 -2.96
CA ALA A 97 -8.17 13.72 -3.11
C ALA A 97 -8.85 13.96 -1.75
N PRO A 98 -8.75 15.18 -1.18
CA PRO A 98 -9.32 15.49 0.14
C PRO A 98 -10.83 15.23 0.22
N HIS A 99 -11.54 15.27 -0.92
CA HIS A 99 -12.97 14.95 -1.03
C HIS A 99 -13.28 13.45 -1.00
N ALA A 100 -12.31 12.58 -1.34
CA ALA A 100 -12.43 11.11 -1.30
C ALA A 100 -11.86 10.50 -0.01
N SER A 101 -11.24 11.33 0.84
CA SER A 101 -10.72 10.88 2.14
C SER A 101 -11.86 10.66 3.12
N ALA A 102 -11.90 9.47 3.73
CA ALA A 102 -12.88 9.05 4.74
C ALA A 102 -12.94 9.94 6.00
N HIS A 103 -12.08 10.95 6.12
CA HIS A 103 -12.08 11.90 7.23
C HIS A 103 -13.19 12.98 7.13
N ARG A 104 -13.85 13.11 5.97
CA ARG A 104 -14.96 14.05 5.75
C ARG A 104 -16.25 13.32 5.37
N LEU A 105 -16.58 12.25 6.09
CA LEU A 105 -17.74 11.39 5.77
C LEU A 105 -19.09 12.13 5.75
N MET A 106 -19.29 13.17 6.56
CA MET A 106 -20.56 13.89 6.61
C MET A 106 -20.38 15.39 6.92
N THR A 107 -20.98 16.24 6.09
CA THR A 107 -21.21 17.65 6.38
C THR A 107 -22.12 17.79 7.62
N GLY A 108 -22.08 18.94 8.30
CA GLY A 108 -22.91 19.16 9.51
C GLY A 108 -24.41 18.91 9.28
N ALA A 109 -24.92 19.33 8.12
CA ALA A 109 -26.30 19.06 7.70
C ALA A 109 -26.57 17.56 7.51
N GLN A 110 -25.64 16.81 6.89
CA GLN A 110 -25.78 15.36 6.72
C GLN A 110 -25.80 14.65 8.08
N LYS A 111 -24.97 15.06 9.05
CA LYS A 111 -25.00 14.50 10.42
C LYS A 111 -26.36 14.71 11.08
N LEU A 112 -26.94 15.90 10.95
CA LEU A 112 -28.26 16.21 11.52
C LEU A 112 -29.34 15.34 10.88
N ILE A 113 -29.37 15.25 9.54
CA ILE A 113 -30.31 14.40 8.82
C ILE A 113 -30.15 12.93 9.25
N ALA A 114 -28.93 12.42 9.32
CA ALA A 114 -28.69 11.03 9.74
C ALA A 114 -29.13 10.77 11.19
N SER A 115 -28.85 11.71 12.11
CA SER A 115 -29.33 11.58 13.48
C SER A 115 -30.86 11.57 13.57
N ALA A 116 -31.54 12.42 12.79
CA ALA A 116 -33.00 12.44 12.72
C ALA A 116 -33.57 11.12 12.15
N LEU A 117 -32.92 10.58 11.12
CA LEU A 117 -33.30 9.29 10.51
C LEU A 117 -33.13 8.12 11.48
N ILE A 118 -32.02 8.09 12.22
CA ILE A 118 -31.77 7.07 13.26
C ILE A 118 -32.83 7.17 14.37
N LEU A 119 -33.13 8.39 14.83
CA LEU A 119 -34.12 8.60 15.88
C LEU A 119 -35.53 8.19 15.42
N ALA A 120 -35.90 8.54 14.19
CA ALA A 120 -37.16 8.14 13.58
C ALA A 120 -37.25 6.62 13.41
N ALA A 121 -36.18 5.96 12.97
CA ALA A 121 -36.11 4.51 12.86
C ALA A 121 -36.24 3.83 14.23
N ALA A 122 -35.58 4.36 15.27
CA ALA A 122 -35.70 3.84 16.64
C ALA A 122 -37.12 4.00 17.20
N ALA A 123 -37.75 5.17 16.98
CA ALA A 123 -39.14 5.40 17.38
C ALA A 123 -40.12 4.47 16.65
N PHE A 124 -39.93 4.26 15.35
CA PHE A 124 -40.73 3.33 14.56
C PHE A 124 -40.58 1.89 15.04
N PHE A 125 -39.35 1.47 15.37
CA PHE A 125 -39.08 0.15 15.93
C PHE A 125 -39.75 -0.06 17.29
N ALA A 126 -39.77 0.98 18.14
CA ALA A 126 -40.44 0.94 19.44
C ALA A 126 -41.97 0.84 19.32
N ALA A 127 -42.57 1.54 18.35
CA ALA A 127 -44.02 1.55 18.16
C ALA A 127 -44.56 0.28 17.46
N ALA A 128 -43.81 -0.27 16.49
CA ALA A 128 -44.26 -1.40 15.67
C ALA A 128 -43.08 -2.33 15.31
N PRO A 129 -42.58 -3.14 16.25
CA PRO A 129 -41.35 -3.93 16.08
C PRO A 129 -41.44 -4.96 14.96
N LEU A 130 -42.61 -5.60 14.79
CA LEU A 130 -42.82 -6.64 13.78
C LEU A 130 -42.82 -6.05 12.36
N SER A 131 -43.54 -4.94 12.16
CA SER A 131 -43.55 -4.20 10.89
C SER A 131 -42.18 -3.62 10.54
N ALA A 132 -41.43 -3.15 11.55
CA ALA A 132 -40.07 -2.65 11.38
C ALA A 132 -39.10 -3.76 10.93
N LEU A 133 -39.18 -4.95 11.53
CA LEU A 133 -38.42 -6.12 11.12
C LEU A 133 -38.71 -6.55 9.68
N ILE A 134 -39.99 -6.59 9.30
CA ILE A 134 -40.41 -6.93 7.93
C ILE A 134 -39.84 -5.89 6.94
N THR A 135 -40.03 -4.60 7.23
CA THR A 135 -39.55 -3.52 6.36
C THR A 135 -38.03 -3.56 6.21
N PHE A 136 -37.30 -3.77 7.31
CA PHE A 136 -35.85 -3.89 7.29
C PHE A 136 -35.40 -5.08 6.43
N ASN A 137 -36.04 -6.24 6.59
CA ASN A 137 -35.73 -7.43 5.80
C ASN A 137 -35.96 -7.17 4.30
N VAL A 138 -37.11 -6.59 3.93
CA VAL A 138 -37.42 -6.21 2.55
C VAL A 138 -36.38 -5.25 1.97
N CYS A 139 -35.99 -4.22 2.73
CA CYS A 139 -34.93 -3.29 2.32
C CYS A 139 -33.60 -4.00 2.07
N VAL A 140 -33.20 -4.91 2.96
CA VAL A 140 -31.98 -5.72 2.82
C VAL A 140 -32.05 -6.61 1.57
N THR A 141 -33.18 -7.29 1.34
CA THR A 141 -33.38 -8.13 0.15
C THR A 141 -33.29 -7.31 -1.14
N ILE A 142 -33.94 -6.15 -1.20
CA ILE A 142 -33.87 -5.25 -2.36
C ILE A 142 -32.43 -4.78 -2.59
N TYR A 143 -31.71 -4.42 -1.53
CA TYR A 143 -30.32 -4.01 -1.62
C TYR A 143 -29.43 -5.12 -2.20
N PHE A 144 -29.55 -6.34 -1.69
CA PHE A 144 -28.79 -7.49 -2.22
C PHE A 144 -29.15 -7.78 -3.67
N LEU A 145 -30.44 -7.72 -4.01
CA LEU A 145 -30.90 -7.93 -5.37
C LEU A 145 -30.29 -6.88 -6.32
N ALA A 146 -30.30 -5.60 -5.93
CA ALA A 146 -29.66 -4.53 -6.68
C ALA A 146 -28.14 -4.73 -6.82
N ALA A 147 -27.46 -5.18 -5.77
CA ALA A 147 -26.02 -5.48 -5.81
C ALA A 147 -25.71 -6.64 -6.78
N ILE A 148 -26.55 -7.68 -6.82
CA ILE A 148 -26.43 -8.78 -7.77
C ILE A 148 -26.61 -8.26 -9.20
N PHE A 149 -27.67 -7.48 -9.47
CA PHE A 149 -27.90 -6.90 -10.79
C PHE A 149 -26.76 -5.97 -11.22
N PHE A 150 -26.24 -5.16 -10.31
CA PHE A 150 -25.09 -4.29 -10.57
C PHE A 150 -23.85 -5.11 -10.93
N ARG A 151 -23.58 -6.20 -10.20
CA ARG A 151 -22.46 -7.10 -10.51
C ARG A 151 -22.64 -7.80 -11.86
N LEU A 152 -23.85 -8.25 -12.17
CA LEU A 152 -24.18 -8.85 -13.47
C LEU A 152 -23.98 -7.83 -14.59
N TYR A 153 -24.43 -6.59 -14.40
CA TYR A 153 -24.23 -5.50 -15.34
C TYR A 153 -22.74 -5.22 -15.58
N LEU A 154 -21.94 -5.08 -14.52
CA LEU A 154 -20.49 -4.89 -14.65
C LEU A 154 -19.81 -6.05 -15.37
N THR A 155 -20.26 -7.28 -15.12
CA THR A 155 -19.73 -8.48 -15.77
C THR A 155 -20.04 -8.43 -17.27
N PHE A 156 -21.28 -8.10 -17.65
CA PHE A 156 -21.69 -7.99 -19.04
C PHE A 156 -20.93 -6.89 -19.80
N VAL A 157 -20.77 -5.72 -19.18
CA VAL A 157 -19.96 -4.62 -19.73
C VAL A 157 -18.50 -5.05 -19.88
N GLY A 158 -17.95 -5.76 -18.88
CA GLY A 158 -16.59 -6.30 -18.93
C GLY A 158 -16.37 -7.31 -20.05
N TYR A 159 -17.35 -8.18 -20.33
CA TYR A 159 -17.28 -9.12 -21.47
C TYR A 159 -17.41 -8.44 -22.84
N SER A 160 -18.08 -7.29 -22.89
CA SER A 160 -18.28 -6.52 -24.13
C SER A 160 -17.13 -5.56 -24.42
N ALA A 161 -16.20 -5.38 -23.47
CA ALA A 161 -15.05 -4.50 -23.64
C ALA A 161 -13.98 -5.18 -24.52
N PRO A 162 -13.52 -4.52 -25.61
CA PRO A 162 -12.44 -5.06 -26.43
C PRO A 162 -11.16 -5.23 -25.59
N PRO A 163 -10.34 -6.25 -25.87
CA PRO A 163 -9.09 -6.48 -25.13
C PRO A 163 -8.20 -5.25 -25.25
N ALA A 164 -7.65 -4.80 -24.11
CA ALA A 164 -6.71 -3.69 -24.09
C ALA A 164 -5.48 -4.04 -24.95
N PRO A 165 -4.99 -3.11 -25.79
CA PRO A 165 -3.79 -3.36 -26.59
C PRO A 165 -2.57 -3.60 -25.68
N PRO A 166 -1.59 -4.40 -26.15
CA PRO A 166 -0.41 -4.80 -25.38
C PRO A 166 0.50 -3.63 -25.01
#